data_AF-A0A963FQK7-F1
#
_entry.id   AF-A0A963FQK7-F1
#
_cell.length_a   1.000
_cell.length_b   1.000
_cell.length_c   1.000
_cell.angle_alpha   90.00
_cell.angle_beta   90.00
_cell.angle_gamma   90.00
#
_symmetry.space_group_name_H-M   'P 1'
#
loop_
_entity.id
_entity.type
_entity.pdbx_description
1 polymer ?
#
loop_
_entity_poly.entity_id
_entity_poly.type
_entity_poly.pdbx_seq_one_letter_code
_entity_poly.pdbx_strand_id
1 'polypeptide(L)'
;MPSDSGTVLGFDTSGGWIAAAVIGGGRTLAHRHLSMPRGQGEALLPFLAEVLTEADRAWSDLAAIGVGTGPGNFTGIRISVAAARGLALGLGIPAIGVTTFDALALDGPALPVTVPALRGQTWVRDPGGTPRLTDAAPPTAIGTD
;
A
#
# COMPACT_ATOMS: atom_id res chain seq x y z
N MET A 1 12.56 20.52 1.03
CA MET A 1 12.15 19.27 0.33
C MET A 1 13.39 18.73 -0.36
N PRO A 2 13.72 17.43 -0.26
CA PRO A 2 14.86 16.94 -0.99
C PRO A 2 14.55 17.07 -2.49
N SER A 3 15.29 17.97 -3.13
CA SER A 3 15.23 18.29 -4.54
C SER A 3 16.20 17.36 -5.28
N ASP A 4 15.71 16.17 -5.63
CA ASP A 4 15.89 15.55 -6.93
C ASP A 4 14.87 14.42 -7.05
N SER A 5 14.45 14.09 -8.27
CA SER A 5 13.27 13.27 -8.59
C SER A 5 13.48 11.78 -8.32
N GLY A 6 13.77 11.40 -7.07
CA GLY A 6 14.12 10.04 -6.67
C GLY A 6 13.01 9.02 -6.94
N THR A 7 13.41 7.82 -7.35
CA THR A 7 12.47 6.72 -7.60
C THR A 7 11.96 6.15 -6.27
N VAL A 8 10.65 5.94 -6.15
CA VAL A 8 10.00 5.37 -4.97
C VAL A 8 9.31 4.07 -5.34
N LEU A 9 9.54 3.02 -4.55
CA LEU A 9 8.78 1.77 -4.64
C LEU A 9 7.69 1.76 -3.56
N GLY A 10 6.42 1.78 -3.96
CA GLY A 10 5.27 1.60 -3.08
C GLY A 10 4.75 0.17 -3.16
N PHE A 11 4.40 -0.46 -2.03
CA PHE A 11 3.69 -1.75 -2.05
C PHE A 11 2.80 -2.00 -0.84
N ASP A 12 1.80 -2.86 -1.04
CA ASP A 12 0.85 -3.25 -0.02
C ASP A 12 0.45 -4.73 -0.15
N THR A 13 0.39 -5.40 1.00
CA THR A 13 -0.12 -6.77 1.15
C THR A 13 -1.24 -6.84 2.19
N SER A 14 -1.81 -5.70 2.58
CA SER A 14 -2.85 -5.61 3.61
C SER A 14 -4.19 -6.26 3.19
N GLY A 15 -4.41 -6.52 1.91
CA GLY A 15 -5.59 -7.24 1.41
C GLY A 15 -5.35 -8.70 1.05
N GLY A 16 -6.30 -9.27 0.31
CA GLY A 16 -6.16 -10.58 -0.35
C GLY A 16 -5.33 -10.50 -1.63
N TRP A 17 -4.26 -9.70 -1.64
CA TRP A 17 -3.47 -9.37 -2.81
C TRP A 17 -2.04 -8.97 -2.46
N ILE A 18 -1.21 -8.86 -3.50
CA ILE A 18 0.03 -8.07 -3.52
C ILE A 18 -0.18 -6.96 -4.54
N ALA A 19 0.05 -5.71 -4.14
CA ALA A 19 0.03 -4.56 -5.03
C ALA A 19 1.35 -3.80 -4.91
N ALA A 20 1.88 -3.31 -6.02
CA ALA A 20 3.07 -2.48 -6.01
C ALA A 20 3.06 -1.47 -7.16
N ALA A 21 3.73 -0.35 -6.96
CA ALA A 21 3.95 0.67 -7.96
C ALA A 21 5.35 1.30 -7.80
N VAL A 22 5.95 1.66 -8.93
CA VAL A 22 7.21 2.41 -8.98
C VAL A 22 6.89 3.80 -9.50
N ILE A 23 7.31 4.83 -8.76
CA ILE A 23 7.05 6.24 -9.07
C ILE A 23 8.39 6.94 -9.26
N GLY A 24 8.53 7.75 -10.31
CA GLY A 24 9.72 8.55 -10.56
C GLY A 24 9.39 9.73 -11.46
N GLY A 25 10.03 10.87 -11.25
CA GLY A 25 9.73 12.10 -12.02
C GLY A 25 8.28 12.56 -11.88
N GLY A 26 7.64 12.31 -10.74
CA GLY A 26 6.24 12.71 -10.47
C GLY A 26 5.17 11.86 -11.18
N ARG A 27 5.54 10.73 -11.79
CA ARG A 27 4.59 9.83 -12.47
C ARG A 27 4.81 8.37 -12.07
N THR A 28 3.78 7.55 -12.27
CA THR A 28 3.89 6.09 -12.17
C THR A 28 4.67 5.55 -13.38
N LEU A 29 5.74 4.82 -13.12
CA LEU A 29 6.57 4.15 -14.13
C LEU A 29 6.08 2.73 -14.43
N ALA A 30 5.72 1.99 -13.39
CA ALA A 30 5.07 0.68 -13.50
C ALA A 30 4.17 0.45 -12.27
N HIS A 31 3.15 -0.39 -12.43
CA HIS A 31 2.34 -0.86 -11.32
C HIS A 31 1.77 -2.24 -11.63
N ARG A 32 1.60 -3.06 -10.59
CA ARG A 32 0.98 -4.38 -10.71
C ARG A 32 0.12 -4.70 -9.50
N HIS A 33 -0.83 -5.59 -9.74
CA HIS A 33 -1.71 -6.14 -8.72
C HIS A 33 -1.89 -7.64 -8.97
N LEU A 34 -1.72 -8.44 -7.93
CA LEU A 34 -1.90 -9.88 -7.95
C LEU A 34 -2.87 -10.29 -6.83
N SER A 35 -4.07 -10.74 -7.22
CA SER A 35 -5.04 -11.29 -6.26
C SER A 35 -4.54 -12.65 -5.75
N MET A 36 -4.32 -12.75 -4.44
CA MET A 36 -3.77 -13.93 -3.80
C MET A 36 -4.18 -13.97 -2.31
N PRO A 37 -5.04 -14.94 -1.91
CA PRO A 37 -5.53 -14.99 -0.53
C PRO A 37 -4.46 -15.43 0.48
N ARG A 38 -3.42 -16.16 0.05
CA ARG A 38 -2.35 -16.72 0.91
C ARG A 38 -1.06 -16.87 0.11
N GLY A 39 0.09 -16.89 0.80
CA GLY A 39 1.41 -17.08 0.18
C GLY A 39 2.14 -15.77 -0.13
N GLN A 40 1.62 -14.63 0.33
CA GLN A 40 2.17 -13.31 0.03
C GLN A 40 3.62 -13.16 0.48
N GLY A 41 4.02 -13.80 1.59
CA GLY A 41 5.38 -13.70 2.13
C GLY A 41 6.46 -14.25 1.19
N GLU A 42 6.18 -15.35 0.49
CA GLU A 42 7.12 -15.97 -0.46
C GLU A 42 7.08 -15.25 -1.81
N ALA A 43 5.90 -14.80 -2.23
CA ALA A 43 5.71 -14.18 -3.54
C ALA A 43 6.13 -12.70 -3.61
N LEU A 44 6.21 -11.98 -2.48
CA LEU A 44 6.40 -10.53 -2.47
C LEU A 44 7.70 -10.09 -3.14
N LEU A 45 8.86 -10.60 -2.71
CA LEU A 45 10.15 -10.13 -3.23
C LEU A 45 10.33 -10.40 -4.74
N PRO A 46 10.01 -11.60 -5.27
CA PRO A 46 9.96 -11.83 -6.71
C PRO A 46 9.02 -10.86 -7.44
N PHE A 47 7.81 -10.66 -6.90
CA PHE A 47 6.83 -9.75 -7.49
C PHE A 47 7.35 -8.30 -7.56
N LEU A 48 8.00 -7.80 -6.51
CA LEU A 48 8.58 -6.46 -6.49
C LEU A 48 9.74 -6.32 -7.50
N ALA A 49 10.57 -7.35 -7.65
CA ALA A 49 11.65 -7.36 -8.64
C ALA A 49 11.10 -7.30 -10.09
N GLU A 50 10.00 -7.99 -10.36
CA GLU A 50 9.31 -7.93 -11.65
C GLU A 50 8.77 -6.51 -11.92
N VAL A 51 8.15 -5.85 -10.93
CA VAL A 51 7.65 -4.47 -11.06
C VAL A 51 8.78 -3.47 -11.31
N LEU A 52 9.92 -3.62 -10.64
CA LEU A 52 11.11 -2.80 -10.88
C LEU A 52 11.67 -3.01 -12.28
N THR A 53 11.70 -4.26 -12.75
CA THR A 53 12.13 -4.59 -14.12
C THR A 53 11.22 -3.94 -15.15
N GLU A 54 9.89 -3.99 -14.96
CA GLU A 54 8.93 -3.30 -15.82
C GLU A 54 9.11 -1.77 -15.82
N ALA A 55 9.57 -1.20 -14.70
CA ALA A 55 9.88 0.22 -14.57
C ALA A 55 11.25 0.62 -15.13
N ASP A 56 12.03 -0.33 -15.65
CA ASP A 56 13.44 -0.17 -16.04
C ASP A 56 14.29 0.41 -14.88
N ARG A 57 14.12 -0.16 -13.68
CA ARG A 57 14.82 0.27 -12.46
C ARG A 57 15.44 -0.91 -11.74
N ALA A 58 16.57 -0.67 -11.12
CA ALA A 58 17.20 -1.56 -10.16
C ALA A 58 16.83 -1.17 -8.73
N TRP A 59 17.05 -2.09 -7.78
CA TRP A 59 16.91 -1.81 -6.36
C TRP A 59 17.78 -0.64 -5.88
N SER A 60 18.96 -0.46 -6.49
CA SER A 60 19.89 0.64 -6.19
C SER A 60 19.40 2.01 -6.65
N ASP A 61 18.41 2.07 -7.54
CA ASP A 61 17.87 3.34 -8.06
C ASP A 61 16.80 3.93 -7.12
N LEU A 62 16.39 3.17 -6.11
CA LEU A 62 15.37 3.57 -5.17
C LEU A 62 15.92 4.58 -4.17
N ALA A 63 15.20 5.69 -4.01
CA ALA A 63 15.46 6.72 -3.01
C ALA A 63 14.61 6.52 -1.74
N ALA A 64 13.49 5.81 -1.84
CA ALA A 64 12.61 5.51 -0.72
C ALA A 64 11.68 4.32 -1.01
N ILE A 65 11.11 3.76 0.06
CA ILE A 65 10.07 2.73 0.01
C ILE A 65 8.80 3.25 0.67
N GLY A 66 7.65 3.17 -0.01
CA GLY A 66 6.32 3.36 0.55
C GLY A 66 5.69 2.02 0.91
N VAL A 67 5.09 1.89 2.09
CA VAL A 67 4.50 0.62 2.53
C VAL A 67 3.12 0.81 3.15
N GLY A 68 2.16 -0.01 2.75
CA GLY A 68 0.83 -0.07 3.37
C GLY A 68 0.91 -0.53 4.83
N THR A 69 0.39 0.27 5.76
CA THR A 69 0.35 -0.01 7.21
C THR A 69 -1.05 -0.37 7.72
N GLY A 70 -2.02 -0.47 6.81
CA GLY A 70 -3.41 -0.81 7.12
C GLY A 70 -4.30 0.40 7.40
N PRO A 71 -5.55 0.18 7.85
CA PRO A 71 -6.11 -1.11 8.29
C PRO A 71 -6.28 -2.15 7.18
N GLY A 72 -6.34 -3.43 7.55
CA GLY A 72 -6.41 -4.58 6.64
C GLY A 72 -6.13 -5.91 7.35
N ASN A 73 -5.86 -6.96 6.58
CA ASN A 73 -5.44 -8.28 7.05
C ASN A 73 -4.13 -8.18 7.86
N PHE A 74 -4.20 -8.62 9.10
CA PHE A 74 -3.10 -8.56 10.06
C PHE A 74 -1.81 -9.24 9.59
N THR A 75 -1.93 -10.44 9.01
CA THR A 75 -0.77 -11.17 8.48
C THR A 75 -0.17 -10.41 7.29
N GLY A 76 -1.04 -9.91 6.41
CA GLY A 76 -0.68 -9.11 5.25
C GLY A 76 0.11 -7.85 5.61
N ILE A 77 -0.39 -7.04 6.55
CA ILE A 77 0.30 -5.81 7.00
C ILE A 77 1.69 -6.12 7.57
N ARG A 78 1.83 -7.20 8.35
CA ARG A 78 3.14 -7.57 8.89
C ARG A 78 4.12 -7.99 7.80
N ILE A 79 3.66 -8.68 6.77
CA ILE A 79 4.49 -9.08 5.62
C ILE A 79 5.02 -7.82 4.92
N SER A 80 4.16 -6.87 4.56
CA SER A 80 4.58 -5.66 3.86
C SER A 80 5.55 -4.85 4.71
N VAL A 81 5.21 -4.58 5.98
CA VAL A 81 6.04 -3.77 6.89
C VAL A 81 7.39 -4.44 7.17
N ALA A 82 7.43 -5.76 7.38
CA ALA A 82 8.68 -6.47 7.60
C ALA A 82 9.59 -6.42 6.36
N ALA A 83 9.03 -6.66 5.17
CA ALA A 83 9.77 -6.58 3.91
C ALA A 83 10.30 -5.15 3.66
N ALA A 84 9.46 -4.13 3.86
CA ALA A 84 9.87 -2.74 3.67
C ALA A 84 11.02 -2.35 4.60
N ARG A 85 10.96 -2.75 5.88
CA ARG A 85 12.04 -2.50 6.84
C ARG A 85 13.31 -3.24 6.47
N GLY A 86 13.22 -4.49 6.03
CA GLY A 86 14.38 -5.27 5.59
C GLY A 86 15.06 -4.66 4.37
N LEU A 87 14.27 -4.29 3.36
CA LEU A 87 14.76 -3.64 2.14
C LEU A 87 15.37 -2.27 2.44
N ALA A 88 14.69 -1.43 3.22
CA ALA A 88 15.18 -0.12 3.62
C ALA A 88 16.51 -0.21 4.36
N LEU A 89 16.64 -1.17 5.29
CA LEU A 89 17.88 -1.42 6.00
C LEU A 89 19.00 -1.86 5.05
N GLY A 90 18.71 -2.78 4.13
CA GLY A 90 19.71 -3.29 3.18
C GLY A 90 20.15 -2.27 2.13
N LEU A 91 19.27 -1.35 1.73
CA LEU A 91 19.52 -0.33 0.73
C LEU A 91 20.02 1.00 1.33
N GLY A 92 19.92 1.19 2.64
CA GLY A 92 20.28 2.44 3.31
C GLY A 92 19.34 3.61 2.98
N ILE A 93 18.06 3.32 2.70
CA ILE A 93 17.05 4.30 2.29
C ILE A 93 15.85 4.30 3.25
N PRO A 94 15.08 5.40 3.34
CA PRO A 94 13.92 5.44 4.23
C PRO A 94 12.76 4.53 3.75
N ALA A 95 12.04 3.97 4.72
CA ALA A 95 10.71 3.38 4.53
C ALA A 95 9.64 4.29 5.16
N ILE A 96 8.58 4.59 4.41
CA ILE A 96 7.47 5.45 4.79
C ILE A 96 6.20 4.60 4.86
N GLY A 97 5.59 4.54 6.05
CA GLY A 97 4.30 3.90 6.22
C GLY A 97 3.16 4.78 5.73
N VAL A 98 2.25 4.21 4.94
CA VAL A 98 1.05 4.87 4.40
C VAL A 98 -0.16 4.09 4.86
N THR A 99 -1.11 4.75 5.54
CA THR A 99 -2.34 4.08 5.94
C THR A 99 -3.28 3.92 4.75
N THR A 100 -4.12 2.89 4.74
CA THR A 100 -5.15 2.69 3.70
C THR A 100 -6.03 3.93 3.57
N PHE A 101 -6.30 4.63 4.68
CA PHE A 101 -7.06 5.86 4.65
C PHE A 101 -6.31 7.02 3.97
N ASP A 102 -5.00 7.15 4.19
CA ASP A 102 -4.19 8.18 3.53
C ASP A 102 -4.12 7.91 2.04
N ALA A 103 -3.92 6.65 1.65
CA ALA A 103 -3.93 6.23 0.25
C ALA A 103 -5.26 6.56 -0.45
N LEU A 104 -6.40 6.27 0.21
CA LEU A 104 -7.74 6.55 -0.34
C LEU A 104 -8.11 8.05 -0.33
N ALA A 105 -7.54 8.84 0.58
CA ALA A 105 -7.84 10.27 0.68
C ALA A 105 -7.12 11.13 -0.37
N LEU A 106 -6.08 10.60 -1.04
CA LEU A 106 -5.27 11.35 -2.00
C LEU A 106 -6.04 11.76 -3.26
N ASP A 107 -7.12 11.06 -3.61
CA ASP A 107 -7.90 11.28 -4.84
C ASP A 107 -9.35 11.77 -4.59
N GLY A 108 -9.72 12.06 -3.33
CA GLY A 108 -11.11 12.31 -2.95
C GLY A 108 -11.39 13.71 -2.41
N PRO A 109 -12.64 14.22 -2.53
CA PRO A 109 -13.09 15.33 -1.69
C PRO A 109 -12.93 14.97 -0.21
N ALA A 110 -12.86 15.97 0.67
CA ALA A 110 -12.78 15.79 2.12
C ALA A 110 -14.06 15.13 2.66
N LEU A 111 -14.21 13.84 2.42
CA LEU A 111 -15.31 12.97 2.84
C LEU A 111 -14.78 11.88 3.76
N PRO A 112 -15.63 11.31 4.63
CA PRO A 112 -15.27 10.14 5.41
C PRO A 112 -14.87 8.98 4.50
N VAL A 113 -13.72 8.37 4.79
CA VAL A 113 -13.26 7.16 4.11
C VAL A 113 -13.64 5.95 4.96
N THR A 114 -14.15 4.90 4.31
CA THR A 114 -14.52 3.64 4.97
C THR A 114 -13.72 2.47 4.40
N VAL A 115 -13.19 1.61 5.27
CA VAL A 115 -12.46 0.39 4.89
C VAL A 115 -13.13 -0.81 5.57
N PRO A 116 -13.44 -1.90 4.85
CA PRO A 116 -14.00 -3.10 5.46
C PRO A 116 -13.10 -3.68 6.57
N ALA A 117 -13.70 -4.16 7.65
CA ALA A 117 -13.02 -4.86 8.73
C ALA A 117 -13.55 -6.29 8.88
N LEU A 118 -12.90 -7.07 9.76
CA LEU A 118 -13.40 -8.40 10.12
C LEU A 118 -14.74 -8.32 10.86
N ARG A 119 -15.46 -9.44 10.92
CA ARG A 119 -16.71 -9.61 11.70
C ARG A 119 -17.84 -8.65 11.30
N GLY A 120 -17.89 -8.23 10.03
CA GLY A 120 -18.93 -7.34 9.51
C GLY A 120 -18.81 -5.89 9.99
N GLN A 121 -17.67 -5.54 10.60
CA GLN A 121 -17.38 -4.18 11.08
C GLN A 121 -16.76 -3.33 9.97
N THR A 122 -16.73 -2.02 10.19
CA THR A 122 -16.16 -1.06 9.25
C THR A 122 -15.24 -0.07 9.96
N TRP A 123 -14.04 0.11 9.42
CA TRP A 123 -13.14 1.18 9.79
C TRP A 123 -13.59 2.47 9.10
N VAL A 124 -13.77 3.55 9.87
CA VAL A 124 -14.19 4.86 9.36
C VAL A 124 -13.19 5.92 9.81
N ARG A 125 -12.83 6.83 8.90
CA ARG A 125 -12.07 8.03 9.21
C ARG A 125 -12.73 9.24 8.58
N ASP A 126 -13.23 10.15 9.41
CA ASP A 126 -13.67 11.47 8.97
C ASP A 126 -12.47 12.32 8.52
N PRO A 127 -12.65 13.33 7.64
CA PRO A 127 -11.56 14.19 7.19
C PRO A 127 -10.80 14.82 8.38
N GLY A 128 -9.48 14.62 8.43
CA GLY A 128 -8.63 15.10 9.54
C GLY A 128 -8.87 14.40 10.89
N GLY A 129 -9.79 13.44 10.96
CA GLY A 129 -10.12 12.69 12.17
C GLY A 129 -9.24 11.46 12.38
N THR A 130 -9.34 10.86 13.56
CA THR A 130 -8.68 9.59 13.88
C THR A 130 -9.53 8.40 13.38
N PRO A 131 -8.92 7.37 12.77
CA PRO A 131 -9.60 6.12 12.47
C PRO A 131 -10.33 5.53 13.67
N ARG A 132 -11.59 5.08 13.47
CA ARG A 132 -12.37 4.34 14.45
C ARG A 132 -13.03 3.13 13.83
N LEU A 133 -13.25 2.09 14.63
CA LEU A 133 -14.02 0.91 14.24
C LEU A 133 -15.50 1.15 14.58
N THR A 134 -16.40 0.70 13.71
CA THR A 134 -17.84 0.79 13.90
C THR A 134 -18.51 -0.54 13.56
N ASP A 135 -19.63 -0.84 14.21
CA ASP A 135 -20.45 -2.02 13.92
C ASP A 135 -21.38 -1.81 12.71
N ALA A 136 -21.28 -0.65 12.04
CA ALA A 136 -21.98 -0.42 10.80
C ALA A 136 -21.42 -1.38 9.73
N ALA A 137 -22.32 -2.12 9.09
CA ALA A 137 -21.97 -2.95 7.95
C ALA A 137 -21.32 -2.08 6.86
N PRO A 138 -20.29 -2.57 6.15
CA PRO A 138 -19.69 -1.81 5.07
C PRO A 138 -20.77 -1.45 4.05
N PRO A 139 -20.76 -0.20 3.52
CA PRO A 139 -21.75 0.23 2.55
C PRO A 139 -21.78 -0.78 1.40
N THR A 140 -22.97 -1.33 1.13
CA THR A 140 -23.15 -2.27 0.02
C THR A 140 -23.04 -1.50 -1.29
N ALA A 141 -22.36 -2.08 -2.28
CA ALA A 141 -22.34 -1.50 -3.61
C ALA A 141 -23.80 -1.30 -4.09
N ILE A 142 -24.13 -0.07 -4.49
CA ILE A 142 -25.43 0.23 -5.09
C ILE A 142 -25.27 -0.06 -6.59
N GLY A 143 -25.81 -1.20 -7.03
CA GLY A 143 -25.90 -1.58 -8.44
C GLY A 143 -24.61 -2.19 -9.03
N THR A 144 -24.66 -3.48 -9.31
CA THR A 144 -23.90 -4.12 -10.38
C THR A 144 -24.88 -5.00 -11.13
N ASP A 145 -25.78 -4.35 -11.87
CA ASP A 145 -26.54 -5.02 -12.95
C ASP A 145 -25.69 -4.97 -14.22
#